data_AF-A0A314L8A3-F1
#
_entry.id   AF-A0A314L8A3-F1
#
_cell.length_a   1.000
_cell.length_b   1.000
_cell.length_c   1.000
_cell.angle_alpha   90.00
_cell.angle_beta   90.00
_cell.angle_gamma   90.00
#
_symmetry.space_group_name_H-M   'P 1'
#
loop_
_entity.id
_entity.type
_entity.pdbx_description
1 polymer ?
#
loop_
_entity_poly.entity_id
_entity_poly.type
_entity_poly.pdbx_seq_one_letter_code
_entity_poly.pdbx_strand_id
1 'polypeptide(L)'
;MNNSKSRKRSAAQAVATPSPQQQQKHHAAMEEEDLDEDVFLEETLLQYEEDSQILREIEERHALNERLQKWKRPPLSQAYLSQSQSISFQQLEIDYIIGESHKELLPNSSGPAAILRIFGVTKEGNSVCCHVHGFEPYFYISCPPGMGPDDISRFHQILEGRMREVNRNSNVPKFVRRIEVVQRKSIMHYQKQASQPFLKIVVALPTMVTSCRGILDRGIQIDGLGMKSFMTYESNVLFALRFMIDCNIVGGNWIEVPVGKHKKAARNLSYSQLEFDCLYSDLISHPPEGEFSKMAPFRILSFDIECAGRKGHFPEPTQDPVIQVANLVTLQGQDQPLIRNVMTLKSCSPIVGVDVMSFDTEKEVLLAWRDFIREVDPDIIIGYNICNFDLPYLIRRAEVLGMAEFPVLGRIRNSRVRVKDSTFSSRQHGTRESKEITIEGRVQFDLFQAVQRDHKLSSYSLNSVSAHFLNEQKEDVHHSIISDLQNGNSETRRRLAVYCLKTVIEDSQAKLR
;
A
#
# COMPACT_ATOMS: atom_id res chain seq x y z
N MET A 1 20.50 55.98 -33.99
CA MET A 1 21.92 56.18 -34.35
C MET A 1 22.60 54.82 -34.27
N ASN A 2 22.95 54.21 -35.41
CA ASN A 2 24.28 54.33 -36.03
C ASN A 2 25.36 53.81 -35.07
N ASN A 3 26.32 52.96 -35.44
CA ASN A 3 26.77 52.40 -36.71
C ASN A 3 27.94 51.46 -36.27
N SER A 4 28.16 50.29 -36.88
CA SER A 4 29.22 50.06 -37.90
C SER A 4 30.66 50.11 -37.35
N LYS A 5 31.70 49.41 -37.81
CA LYS A 5 32.05 48.67 -39.03
C LYS A 5 33.50 48.18 -38.75
N SER A 6 33.87 46.93 -38.99
CA SER A 6 34.45 46.36 -40.23
C SER A 6 35.87 46.82 -40.63
N ARG A 7 36.62 45.83 -41.17
CA ARG A 7 37.73 45.89 -42.18
C ARG A 7 39.16 46.07 -41.63
N LYS A 8 40.24 45.48 -42.18
CA LYS A 8 40.61 44.95 -43.53
C LYS A 8 41.91 44.10 -43.39
N ARG A 9 42.05 42.89 -43.95
CA ARG A 9 42.75 42.43 -45.20
C ARG A 9 44.24 42.82 -45.47
N SER A 10 44.94 41.84 -46.07
CA SER A 10 46.09 41.87 -47.03
C SER A 10 47.51 41.72 -46.43
N ALA A 11 48.53 41.06 -47.00
CA ALA A 11 48.78 40.41 -48.31
C ALA A 11 50.04 39.49 -48.26
N ALA A 12 50.22 38.64 -49.31
CA ALA A 12 51.45 38.18 -50.04
C ALA A 12 52.69 37.66 -49.25
N GLN A 13 53.58 36.75 -49.68
CA GLN A 13 53.80 35.71 -50.73
C GLN A 13 55.32 35.40 -50.67
N ALA A 14 55.78 34.15 -50.78
CA ALA A 14 57.05 33.82 -51.46
C ALA A 14 57.09 32.33 -51.85
N VAL A 15 57.59 32.10 -53.06
CA VAL A 15 57.57 30.87 -53.87
C VAL A 15 58.99 30.34 -54.01
N ALA A 16 59.20 29.01 -54.08
CA ALA A 16 60.05 28.35 -55.09
C ALA A 16 60.12 26.82 -54.89
N THR A 17 59.63 26.10 -55.90
CA THR A 17 59.87 24.66 -56.21
C THR A 17 61.17 24.48 -57.02
N PRO A 18 61.68 23.25 -57.23
CA PRO A 18 61.27 22.47 -58.41
C PRO A 18 61.12 20.94 -58.22
N SER A 19 60.23 20.37 -59.04
CA SER A 19 59.85 18.96 -59.29
C SER A 19 60.92 18.21 -60.16
N PRO A 20 60.71 17.01 -60.81
CA PRO A 20 59.54 16.09 -60.92
C PRO A 20 59.88 14.54 -61.05
N GLN A 21 58.84 13.73 -61.39
CA GLN A 21 58.79 12.43 -62.14
C GLN A 21 58.35 11.21 -61.31
N GLN A 22 57.44 10.30 -61.70
CA GLN A 22 56.87 9.92 -63.02
C GLN A 22 55.57 9.06 -62.84
N GLN A 23 54.77 8.92 -63.92
CA GLN A 23 53.44 8.28 -64.00
C GLN A 23 53.44 6.82 -64.52
N GLN A 24 52.51 6.01 -63.96
CA GLN A 24 51.56 5.04 -64.57
C GLN A 24 52.00 3.78 -65.36
N LYS A 25 51.39 2.61 -65.05
CA LYS A 25 50.38 1.93 -65.90
C LYS A 25 49.74 0.66 -65.28
N HIS A 26 48.52 0.38 -65.75
CA HIS A 26 47.50 -0.62 -65.39
C HIS A 26 47.86 -2.11 -65.56
N HIS A 27 47.23 -2.97 -64.74
CA HIS A 27 46.73 -4.30 -65.12
C HIS A 27 45.44 -4.62 -64.34
N ALA A 28 44.46 -5.22 -65.03
CA ALA A 28 43.14 -5.60 -64.51
C ALA A 28 43.16 -7.02 -63.90
N ALA A 29 42.38 -7.25 -62.84
CA ALA A 29 41.89 -8.56 -62.42
C ALA A 29 40.56 -8.37 -61.67
N MET A 30 39.53 -9.11 -62.10
CA MET A 30 38.30 -9.35 -61.35
C MET A 30 38.63 -10.28 -60.19
N GLU A 31 38.45 -9.87 -58.93
CA GLU A 31 38.37 -10.77 -57.77
C GLU A 31 37.34 -10.24 -56.75
N GLU A 32 36.22 -10.96 -56.70
CA GLU A 32 35.33 -11.32 -55.58
C GLU A 32 34.63 -10.23 -54.71
N GLU A 33 33.31 -10.15 -54.90
CA GLU A 33 32.28 -9.50 -54.08
C GLU A 33 31.92 -10.33 -52.82
N ASP A 34 32.88 -10.86 -52.06
CA ASP A 34 32.60 -11.81 -50.96
C ASP A 34 32.81 -11.24 -49.54
N LEU A 35 32.78 -9.91 -49.34
CA LEU A 35 33.07 -9.29 -48.03
C LEU A 35 31.94 -8.44 -47.42
N ASP A 36 30.78 -8.33 -48.07
CA ASP A 36 29.63 -7.56 -47.55
C ASP A 36 28.40 -8.44 -47.20
N GLU A 37 28.35 -9.72 -47.60
CA GLU A 37 27.24 -10.61 -47.24
C GLU A 37 27.31 -11.12 -45.78
N ASP A 38 28.50 -11.41 -45.27
CA ASP A 38 28.67 -12.00 -43.92
C ASP A 38 28.29 -11.04 -42.79
N VAL A 39 28.65 -9.75 -42.90
CA VAL A 39 28.30 -8.72 -41.90
C VAL A 39 26.81 -8.41 -41.94
N PHE A 40 26.22 -8.37 -43.15
CA PHE A 40 24.79 -8.17 -43.32
C PHE A 40 23.98 -9.36 -42.79
N LEU A 41 24.45 -10.60 -42.98
CA LEU A 41 23.85 -11.79 -42.39
C LEU A 41 23.92 -11.76 -40.86
N GLU A 42 25.05 -11.37 -40.27
CA GLU A 42 25.26 -11.35 -38.82
C GLU A 42 24.39 -10.27 -38.14
N GLU A 43 24.32 -9.06 -38.69
CA GLU A 43 23.39 -8.01 -38.22
C GLU A 43 21.92 -8.41 -38.37
N THR A 44 21.58 -9.07 -39.49
CA THR A 44 20.23 -9.56 -39.75
C THR A 44 19.84 -10.70 -38.81
N LEU A 45 20.76 -11.63 -38.51
CA LEU A 45 20.58 -12.72 -37.54
C LEU A 45 20.37 -12.16 -36.12
N LEU A 46 21.17 -11.18 -35.70
CA LEU A 46 21.00 -10.49 -34.42
C LEU A 46 19.64 -9.81 -34.32
N GLN A 47 19.20 -9.12 -35.38
CA GLN A 47 17.87 -8.51 -35.41
C GLN A 47 16.75 -9.56 -35.34
N TYR A 48 16.87 -10.69 -36.04
CA TYR A 48 15.91 -11.79 -35.95
C TYR A 48 15.86 -12.44 -34.57
N GLU A 49 17.00 -12.55 -33.88
CA GLU A 49 17.08 -13.04 -32.50
C GLU A 49 16.43 -12.06 -31.52
N GLU A 50 16.68 -10.76 -31.65
CA GLU A 50 16.04 -9.71 -30.86
C GLU A 50 14.52 -9.69 -31.09
N ASP A 51 14.07 -9.71 -32.34
CA ASP A 51 12.65 -9.73 -32.70
C ASP A 51 11.95 -11.01 -32.17
N SER A 52 12.63 -12.16 -32.25
CA SER A 52 12.14 -13.42 -31.71
C SER A 52 12.03 -13.40 -30.19
N GLN A 53 12.98 -12.77 -29.50
CA GLN A 53 12.95 -12.61 -28.05
C GLN A 53 11.81 -11.68 -27.62
N ILE A 54 11.60 -10.57 -28.33
CA ILE A 54 10.48 -9.64 -28.10
C ILE A 54 9.13 -10.36 -28.28
N LEU A 55 8.99 -11.17 -29.33
CA LEU A 55 7.77 -11.95 -29.58
C LEU A 55 7.48 -12.93 -28.44
N ARG A 56 8.49 -13.67 -27.95
CA ARG A 56 8.34 -14.56 -26.80
C ARG A 56 7.91 -13.81 -25.54
N GLU A 57 8.54 -12.68 -25.24
CA GLU A 57 8.13 -11.85 -24.11
C GLU A 57 6.68 -11.37 -24.22
N ILE A 58 6.21 -11.03 -25.42
CA ILE A 58 4.81 -10.64 -25.67
C ILE A 58 3.87 -11.82 -25.41
N GLU A 59 4.20 -13.00 -25.92
CA GLU A 59 3.41 -14.23 -25.74
C GLU A 59 3.31 -14.63 -24.27
N GLU A 60 4.42 -14.58 -23.53
CA GLU A 60 4.47 -14.89 -22.10
C GLU A 60 3.64 -13.90 -21.27
N ARG A 61 3.76 -12.60 -21.57
CA ARG A 61 2.92 -11.57 -20.95
C ARG A 61 1.44 -11.78 -21.27
N HIS A 62 1.11 -12.18 -22.50
CA HIS A 62 -0.27 -12.48 -22.89
C HIS A 62 -0.81 -13.69 -22.12
N ALA A 63 -0.04 -14.77 -22.03
CA ALA A 63 -0.40 -15.98 -21.28
C ALA A 63 -0.59 -15.68 -19.77
N LEU A 64 0.28 -14.86 -19.18
CA LEU A 64 0.10 -14.37 -17.81
C LEU A 64 -1.21 -13.59 -17.67
N ASN A 65 -1.47 -12.63 -18.56
CA ASN A 65 -2.67 -11.81 -18.51
C ASN A 65 -3.96 -12.63 -18.65
N GLU A 66 -4.00 -13.62 -19.55
CA GLU A 66 -5.15 -14.53 -19.69
C GLU A 66 -5.43 -15.33 -18.42
N ARG A 67 -4.37 -15.80 -17.73
CA ARG A 67 -4.51 -16.49 -16.44
C ARG A 67 -5.04 -15.53 -15.37
N LEU A 68 -4.47 -14.34 -15.26
CA LEU A 68 -4.90 -13.32 -14.30
C LEU A 68 -6.34 -12.85 -14.54
N GLN A 69 -6.82 -12.77 -15.79
CA GLN A 69 -8.21 -12.41 -16.07
C GLN A 69 -9.21 -13.38 -15.43
N LYS A 70 -8.88 -14.68 -15.37
CA LYS A 70 -9.74 -15.71 -14.74
C LYS A 70 -9.85 -15.54 -13.23
N TRP A 71 -8.88 -14.85 -12.62
CA TRP A 71 -8.77 -14.70 -11.17
C TRP A 71 -9.27 -13.34 -10.66
N LYS A 72 -9.74 -12.47 -11.54
CA LYS A 72 -10.33 -11.18 -11.17
C LYS A 72 -11.57 -11.34 -10.30
N ARG A 73 -11.92 -10.26 -9.59
CA ARG A 73 -13.22 -10.19 -8.90
C ARG A 73 -14.37 -10.23 -9.91
N PRO A 74 -15.55 -10.74 -9.52
CA PRO A 74 -16.75 -10.67 -10.35
C PRO A 74 -17.02 -9.23 -10.81
N PRO A 75 -17.52 -9.00 -12.04
CA PRO A 75 -17.84 -7.66 -12.51
C PRO A 75 -18.97 -7.04 -11.68
N LEU A 76 -19.03 -5.70 -11.69
CA LEU A 76 -20.09 -4.95 -11.03
C LEU A 76 -21.47 -5.29 -11.63
N SER A 77 -22.47 -5.40 -10.77
CA SER A 77 -23.86 -5.55 -11.20
C SER A 77 -24.36 -4.27 -11.89
N GLN A 78 -25.37 -4.42 -12.76
CA GLN A 78 -25.97 -3.27 -13.44
C GLN A 78 -26.51 -2.23 -12.44
N ALA A 79 -27.00 -2.67 -11.27
CA ALA A 79 -27.53 -1.78 -10.24
C ALA A 79 -26.47 -0.86 -9.63
N TYR A 80 -25.22 -1.32 -9.47
CA TYR A 80 -24.11 -0.46 -9.07
C TYR A 80 -23.71 0.50 -10.20
N LEU A 81 -23.67 0.02 -11.44
CA LEU A 81 -23.31 0.85 -12.60
C LEU A 81 -24.33 1.97 -12.85
N SER A 82 -25.62 1.70 -12.67
CA SER A 82 -26.70 2.69 -12.79
C SER A 82 -26.97 3.48 -11.51
N GLN A 83 -26.22 3.23 -10.42
CA GLN A 83 -26.41 3.84 -9.11
C GLN A 83 -27.86 3.72 -8.59
N SER A 84 -28.54 2.63 -8.93
CA SER A 84 -29.96 2.42 -8.58
C SER A 84 -30.15 1.71 -7.23
N GLN A 85 -29.05 1.35 -6.55
CA GLN A 85 -29.06 0.70 -5.24
C GLN A 85 -28.05 1.35 -4.29
N SER A 86 -28.30 1.22 -2.98
CA SER A 86 -27.33 1.60 -1.95
C SER A 86 -26.05 0.78 -2.09
N ILE A 87 -24.92 1.36 -1.71
CA ILE A 87 -23.66 0.63 -1.62
C ILE A 87 -23.48 0.20 -0.17
N SER A 88 -23.63 -1.10 0.10
CA SER A 88 -23.36 -1.69 1.41
C SER A 88 -22.13 -2.59 1.33
N PHE A 89 -21.18 -2.39 2.24
CA PHE A 89 -19.91 -3.12 2.26
C PHE A 89 -19.39 -3.30 3.68
N GLN A 90 -18.69 -4.40 3.93
CA GLN A 90 -18.03 -4.64 5.20
C GLN A 90 -16.63 -4.01 5.17
N GLN A 91 -16.36 -3.10 6.10
CA GLN A 91 -15.09 -2.39 6.15
C GLN A 91 -13.99 -3.24 6.80
N LEU A 92 -12.74 -3.08 6.33
CA LEU A 92 -11.55 -3.74 6.87
C LEU A 92 -10.49 -2.76 7.35
N GLU A 93 -10.33 -1.64 6.65
CA GLU A 93 -9.30 -0.65 6.95
C GLU A 93 -9.86 0.76 6.77
N ILE A 94 -9.52 1.63 7.72
CA ILE A 94 -9.84 3.06 7.67
C ILE A 94 -8.55 3.84 7.88
N ASP A 95 -8.24 4.73 6.96
CA ASP A 95 -7.18 5.72 7.12
C ASP A 95 -7.68 7.12 6.74
N TYR A 96 -6.79 8.10 6.73
CA TYR A 96 -7.08 9.42 6.17
C TYR A 96 -5.90 9.98 5.39
N ILE A 97 -6.22 10.83 4.42
CA ILE A 97 -5.27 11.66 3.69
C ILE A 97 -5.61 13.13 3.85
N ILE A 98 -4.65 14.00 3.58
CA ILE A 98 -4.91 15.43 3.42
C ILE A 98 -5.07 15.71 1.93
N GLY A 99 -6.25 16.21 1.55
CA GLY A 99 -6.58 16.58 0.18
C GLY A 99 -7.31 17.91 0.12
N GLU A 100 -7.78 18.28 -1.06
CA GLU A 100 -8.63 19.46 -1.23
C GLU A 100 -10.08 19.17 -0.85
N SER A 101 -10.74 20.14 -0.24
CA SER A 101 -12.15 20.03 0.11
C SER A 101 -13.03 19.77 -1.13
N HIS A 102 -13.95 18.81 -1.02
CA HIS A 102 -14.80 18.39 -2.13
C HIS A 102 -15.88 19.44 -2.44
N LYS A 103 -15.63 20.28 -3.45
CA LYS A 103 -16.47 21.44 -3.82
C LYS A 103 -17.95 21.12 -3.98
N GLU A 104 -18.31 19.99 -4.57
CA GLU A 104 -19.74 19.69 -4.79
C GLU A 104 -20.47 19.12 -3.57
N LEU A 105 -19.74 18.48 -2.64
CA LEU A 105 -20.32 17.92 -1.42
C LEU A 105 -20.32 18.97 -0.30
N LEU A 106 -19.33 19.87 -0.32
CA LEU A 106 -19.10 20.93 0.64
C LEU A 106 -18.88 22.26 -0.08
N PRO A 107 -19.91 22.87 -0.70
CA PRO A 107 -19.77 24.08 -1.53
C PRO A 107 -19.25 25.30 -0.77
N ASN A 108 -19.46 25.35 0.56
CA ASN A 108 -19.01 26.43 1.42
C ASN A 108 -17.63 26.18 2.04
N SER A 109 -16.96 25.09 1.66
CA SER A 109 -15.66 24.69 2.20
C SER A 109 -14.59 24.74 1.12
N SER A 110 -13.40 25.24 1.47
CA SER A 110 -12.27 25.34 0.56
C SER A 110 -10.94 25.12 1.28
N GLY A 111 -9.93 24.74 0.49
CA GLY A 111 -8.56 24.46 0.93
C GLY A 111 -8.38 23.04 1.49
N PRO A 112 -7.24 22.82 2.16
CA PRO A 112 -6.90 21.51 2.69
C PRO A 112 -7.91 20.99 3.71
N ALA A 113 -8.30 19.73 3.55
CA ALA A 113 -9.20 18.99 4.42
C ALA A 113 -8.68 17.56 4.63
N ALA A 114 -9.04 16.96 5.77
CA ALA A 114 -8.81 15.54 5.99
C ALA A 114 -9.95 14.74 5.33
N ILE A 115 -9.58 13.78 4.48
CA ILE A 115 -10.51 12.89 3.78
C ILE A 115 -10.23 11.49 4.32
N LEU A 116 -11.24 10.87 4.91
CA LEU A 116 -11.13 9.48 5.38
C LEU A 116 -11.29 8.54 4.18
N ARG A 117 -10.49 7.48 4.13
CA ARG A 117 -10.68 6.40 3.15
C ARG A 117 -11.09 5.14 3.90
N ILE A 118 -12.19 4.55 3.48
CA ILE A 118 -12.70 3.30 4.02
C ILE A 118 -12.59 2.24 2.93
N PHE A 119 -11.82 1.18 3.20
CA PHE A 119 -11.68 0.03 2.31
C PHE A 119 -12.53 -1.12 2.81
N GLY A 120 -13.13 -1.86 1.87
CA GLY A 120 -13.92 -3.03 2.23
C GLY A 120 -14.50 -3.76 1.03
N VAL A 121 -15.46 -4.64 1.29
CA VAL A 121 -16.02 -5.56 0.29
C VAL A 121 -17.54 -5.65 0.41
N THR A 122 -18.24 -5.60 -0.72
CA THR A 122 -19.71 -5.80 -0.76
C THR A 122 -20.11 -7.26 -0.53
N LYS A 123 -21.40 -7.53 -0.34
CA LYS A 123 -21.90 -8.92 -0.22
C LYS A 123 -21.62 -9.77 -1.46
N GLU A 124 -21.56 -9.14 -2.63
CA GLU A 124 -21.26 -9.75 -3.93
C GLU A 124 -19.75 -9.92 -4.19
N GLY A 125 -18.89 -9.54 -3.23
CA GLY A 125 -17.43 -9.70 -3.33
C GLY A 125 -16.72 -8.62 -4.14
N ASN A 126 -17.33 -7.44 -4.26
CA ASN A 126 -16.77 -6.32 -5.03
C ASN A 126 -15.94 -5.43 -4.10
N SER A 127 -14.73 -5.02 -4.51
CA SER A 127 -13.88 -4.17 -3.68
C SER A 127 -14.29 -2.70 -3.71
N VAL A 128 -14.22 -2.06 -2.54
CA VAL A 128 -14.69 -0.69 -2.30
C VAL A 128 -13.56 0.18 -1.75
N CYS A 129 -13.42 1.39 -2.29
CA CYS A 129 -12.69 2.52 -1.71
C CYS A 129 -13.65 3.72 -1.58
N CYS A 130 -14.14 3.95 -0.38
CA CYS A 130 -15.05 5.04 -0.07
C CYS A 130 -14.28 6.24 0.51
N HIS A 131 -14.35 7.39 -0.17
CA HIS A 131 -13.80 8.65 0.30
C HIS A 131 -14.88 9.42 1.09
N VAL A 132 -14.64 9.63 2.38
CA VAL A 132 -15.59 10.24 3.30
C VAL A 132 -15.15 11.66 3.65
N HIS A 133 -16.02 12.62 3.36
CA HIS A 133 -15.77 14.05 3.49
C HIS A 133 -16.56 14.70 4.61
N GLY A 134 -16.08 15.85 5.09
CA GLY A 134 -16.83 16.74 5.98
C GLY A 134 -16.67 16.44 7.47
N PHE A 135 -15.90 15.42 7.85
CA PHE A 135 -15.57 15.16 9.24
C PHE A 135 -14.39 16.04 9.68
N GLU A 136 -14.53 16.75 10.80
CA GLU A 136 -13.54 17.74 11.25
C GLU A 136 -12.95 17.37 12.62
N PRO A 137 -11.62 17.49 12.80
CA PRO A 137 -10.96 17.16 14.07
C PRO A 137 -11.29 18.18 15.15
N TYR A 138 -11.51 17.70 16.37
CA TYR A 138 -11.78 18.56 17.52
C TYR A 138 -11.28 17.95 18.83
N PHE A 139 -11.21 18.79 19.85
CA PHE A 139 -10.98 18.39 21.25
C PHE A 139 -11.67 19.39 22.18
N TYR A 140 -11.58 19.18 23.49
CA TYR A 140 -12.28 20.03 24.47
C TYR A 140 -11.34 20.67 25.49
N ILE A 141 -11.76 21.82 26.02
CA ILE A 141 -11.24 22.44 27.25
C ILE A 141 -12.40 22.83 28.17
N SER A 142 -12.16 22.95 29.47
CA SER A 142 -13.16 23.52 30.39
C SER A 142 -13.37 25.00 30.07
N CYS A 143 -14.62 25.46 30.03
CA CYS A 143 -14.91 26.89 29.84
C CYS A 143 -14.61 27.65 31.14
N PRO A 144 -13.75 28.68 31.13
CA PRO A 144 -13.52 29.53 32.30
C PRO A 144 -14.82 30.14 32.84
N PRO A 145 -15.02 30.17 34.17
CA PRO A 145 -16.20 30.79 34.78
C PRO A 145 -16.33 32.25 34.34
N GLY A 146 -17.54 32.64 33.92
CA GLY A 146 -17.84 34.01 33.51
C GLY A 146 -17.55 34.35 32.05
N MET A 147 -16.97 33.45 31.25
CA MET A 147 -16.81 33.69 29.81
C MET A 147 -18.16 33.67 29.08
N GLY A 148 -18.53 34.81 28.52
CA GLY A 148 -19.69 34.97 27.66
C GLY A 148 -19.36 34.75 26.17
N PRO A 149 -20.35 34.89 25.28
CA PRO A 149 -20.17 34.74 23.83
C PRO A 149 -19.11 35.67 23.23
N ASP A 150 -19.02 36.91 23.72
CA ASP A 150 -18.02 37.89 23.25
C ASP A 150 -16.60 37.50 23.68
N ASP A 151 -16.43 37.01 24.91
CA ASP A 151 -15.14 36.52 25.40
C ASP A 151 -14.68 35.30 24.61
N ILE A 152 -15.60 34.40 24.26
CA ILE A 152 -15.31 33.22 23.43
C ILE A 152 -14.90 33.66 22.01
N SER A 153 -15.57 34.66 21.46
CA SER A 153 -15.23 35.21 20.14
C SER A 153 -13.83 35.84 20.14
N ARG A 154 -13.50 36.57 21.19
CA ARG A 154 -12.16 37.14 21.40
C ARG A 154 -11.10 36.06 21.61
N PHE A 155 -11.40 35.05 22.43
CA PHE A 155 -10.55 33.88 22.64
C PHE A 155 -10.28 33.13 21.33
N HIS A 156 -11.31 32.95 20.49
CA HIS A 156 -11.17 32.34 19.17
C HIS A 156 -10.18 33.11 18.29
N GLN A 157 -10.28 34.44 18.24
CA GLN A 157 -9.36 35.30 17.47
C GLN A 157 -7.91 35.20 17.99
N ILE A 158 -7.71 35.22 19.31
CA ILE A 158 -6.38 35.10 19.92
C ILE A 158 -5.79 33.72 19.59
N LEU A 159 -6.57 32.65 19.77
CA LEU A 159 -6.11 31.29 19.49
C LEU A 159 -5.76 31.10 18.00
N GLU A 160 -6.58 31.63 17.09
CA GLU A 160 -6.31 31.62 15.65
C GLU A 160 -5.00 32.37 15.32
N GLY A 161 -4.77 33.54 15.92
CA GLY A 161 -3.51 34.29 15.75
C GLY A 161 -2.29 33.48 16.20
N ARG A 162 -2.36 32.85 17.37
CA ARG A 162 -1.28 31.99 17.91
C ARG A 162 -1.06 30.74 17.05
N MET A 163 -2.13 30.13 16.56
CA MET A 163 -2.04 29.00 15.62
C MET A 163 -1.34 29.40 14.33
N ARG A 164 -1.63 30.60 13.80
CA ARG A 164 -0.94 31.14 12.61
C ARG A 164 0.53 31.41 12.87
N GLU A 165 0.89 31.92 14.04
CA GLU A 165 2.28 32.14 14.45
C GLU A 165 3.10 30.85 14.54
N VAL A 166 2.50 29.76 15.01
CA VAL A 166 3.17 28.45 15.15
C VAL A 166 3.22 27.71 13.82
N ASN A 167 2.22 27.86 12.95
CA ASN A 167 2.09 27.11 11.69
C ASN A 167 2.31 27.99 10.45
N ARG A 168 3.32 28.87 10.48
CA ARG A 168 3.58 29.89 9.43
C ARG A 168 3.76 29.31 8.02
N ASN A 169 4.22 28.07 7.91
CA ASN A 169 4.45 27.39 6.63
C ASN A 169 3.22 26.66 6.09
N SER A 170 2.11 26.66 6.82
CA SER A 170 0.88 25.99 6.41
C SER A 170 0.07 26.85 5.44
N ASN A 171 -0.46 26.24 4.39
CA ASN A 171 -1.37 26.87 3.42
C ASN A 171 -2.85 26.84 3.86
N VAL A 172 -3.13 26.38 5.08
CA VAL A 172 -4.48 26.37 5.64
C VAL A 172 -4.96 27.81 5.92
N PRO A 173 -6.12 28.23 5.37
CA PRO A 173 -6.58 29.62 5.50
C PRO A 173 -7.09 29.98 6.89
N LYS A 174 -7.67 29.01 7.61
CA LYS A 174 -8.24 29.18 8.95
C LYS A 174 -7.93 27.95 9.78
N PHE A 175 -7.13 28.08 10.83
CA PHE A 175 -6.65 26.94 11.63
C PHE A 175 -7.69 26.45 12.63
N VAL A 176 -8.33 27.37 13.35
CA VAL A 176 -9.44 27.10 14.27
C VAL A 176 -10.74 27.42 13.54
N ARG A 177 -11.47 26.39 13.11
CA ARG A 177 -12.69 26.55 12.31
C ARG A 177 -13.80 27.22 13.10
N ARG A 178 -14.05 26.72 14.32
CA ARG A 178 -15.05 27.24 15.26
C ARG A 178 -14.78 26.76 16.69
N ILE A 179 -15.38 27.46 17.66
CA ILE A 179 -15.42 27.07 19.07
C ILE A 179 -16.89 27.00 19.48
N GLU A 180 -17.33 25.86 20.01
CA GLU A 180 -18.72 25.63 20.43
C GLU A 180 -18.77 25.43 21.94
N VAL A 181 -19.71 26.08 22.63
CA VAL A 181 -19.97 25.82 24.05
C VAL A 181 -20.85 24.57 24.15
N VAL A 182 -20.39 23.58 24.92
CA VAL A 182 -21.11 22.32 25.13
C VAL A 182 -21.19 21.99 26.62
N GLN A 183 -22.27 21.35 27.04
CA GLN A 183 -22.39 20.82 28.41
C GLN A 183 -21.79 19.43 28.45
N ARG A 184 -20.75 19.25 29.27
CA ARG A 184 -20.01 17.98 29.43
C ARG A 184 -19.60 17.78 30.88
N LYS A 185 -19.10 16.59 31.19
CA LYS A 185 -18.57 16.23 32.51
C LYS A 185 -17.30 15.44 32.32
N SER A 186 -16.31 15.69 33.17
CA SER A 186 -15.08 14.88 33.16
C SER A 186 -15.39 13.48 33.70
N ILE A 187 -14.81 12.47 33.05
CA ILE A 187 -14.83 11.09 33.55
C ILE A 187 -14.04 10.94 34.85
N MET A 188 -13.10 11.86 35.11
CA MET A 188 -12.23 11.83 36.28
C MET A 188 -12.95 12.37 37.52
N HIS A 189 -12.97 11.54 38.56
CA HIS A 189 -13.54 11.79 39.88
C HIS A 189 -15.06 11.95 39.89
N TYR A 190 -15.66 11.66 41.06
CA TYR A 190 -17.06 11.97 41.28
C TYR A 190 -17.25 13.49 41.39
N GLN A 191 -18.17 14.03 40.61
CA GLN A 191 -18.56 15.44 40.67
C GLN A 191 -20.05 15.53 40.99
N LYS A 192 -20.42 16.38 41.95
CA LYS A 192 -21.83 16.60 42.33
C LYS A 192 -22.67 17.21 41.20
N GLN A 193 -22.04 18.04 40.36
CA GLN A 193 -22.70 18.65 39.22
C GLN A 193 -22.88 17.61 38.09
N ALA A 194 -24.03 17.68 37.42
CA ALA A 194 -24.36 16.78 36.30
C ALA A 194 -23.56 17.13 35.04
N SER A 195 -23.33 18.42 34.78
CA SER A 195 -22.50 18.92 33.69
C SER A 195 -21.93 20.31 34.02
N GLN A 196 -20.90 20.69 33.28
CA GLN A 196 -20.29 22.02 33.27
C GLN A 196 -20.09 22.47 31.81
N PRO A 197 -19.96 23.78 31.55
CA PRO A 197 -19.64 24.28 30.22
C PRO A 197 -18.19 23.93 29.83
N PHE A 198 -18.04 23.36 28.65
CA PHE A 198 -16.77 23.09 27.96
C PHE A 198 -16.77 23.83 26.63
N LEU A 199 -15.58 24.14 26.12
CA LEU A 199 -15.38 24.65 24.77
C LEU A 199 -14.89 23.49 23.88
N LYS A 200 -15.68 23.14 22.86
CA LYS A 200 -15.28 22.24 21.78
C LYS A 200 -14.53 23.07 20.73
N ILE A 201 -13.24 22.82 20.59
CA ILE A 201 -12.38 23.53 19.63
C ILE A 201 -12.26 22.66 18.38
N VAL A 202 -12.83 23.11 17.27
CA VAL A 202 -12.74 22.43 15.98
C VAL A 202 -11.60 23.06 15.17
N VAL A 203 -10.65 22.23 14.73
CA VAL A 203 -9.48 22.67 13.95
C VAL A 203 -9.55 22.16 12.51
N ALA A 204 -8.76 22.74 11.62
CA ALA A 204 -8.86 22.43 10.19
C ALA A 204 -8.32 21.04 9.82
N LEU A 205 -7.19 20.62 10.39
CA LEU A 205 -6.51 19.36 10.06
C LEU A 205 -6.13 18.59 11.34
N PRO A 206 -6.10 17.25 11.32
CA PRO A 206 -5.77 16.43 12.50
C PRO A 206 -4.42 16.76 13.12
N THR A 207 -3.42 17.06 12.28
CA THR A 207 -2.07 17.46 12.71
C THR A 207 -2.04 18.76 13.53
N MET A 208 -3.08 19.61 13.41
CA MET A 208 -3.18 20.89 14.11
C MET A 208 -3.68 20.73 15.55
N VAL A 209 -4.24 19.58 15.93
CA VAL A 209 -4.67 19.31 17.31
C VAL A 209 -3.46 19.38 18.25
N THR A 210 -2.33 18.79 17.87
CA THR A 210 -1.10 18.80 18.69
C THR A 210 -0.55 20.20 18.88
N SER A 211 -0.51 21.02 17.81
CA SER A 211 -0.07 22.42 17.88
C SER A 211 -1.00 23.26 18.76
N CYS A 212 -2.32 23.10 18.60
CA CYS A 212 -3.32 23.82 19.38
C CYS A 212 -3.24 23.45 20.87
N ARG A 213 -3.16 22.16 21.18
CA ARG A 213 -2.91 21.65 22.54
C ARG A 213 -1.65 22.27 23.14
N GLY A 214 -0.52 22.27 22.41
CA GLY A 214 0.74 22.83 22.92
C GLY A 214 0.69 24.32 23.23
N ILE A 215 -0.13 25.11 22.52
CA ILE A 215 -0.38 26.52 22.85
C ILE A 215 -1.16 26.63 24.16
N LEU A 216 -2.23 25.86 24.29
CA LEU A 216 -3.12 25.88 25.45
C LEU A 216 -2.43 25.37 26.73
N ASP A 217 -1.58 24.34 26.63
CA ASP A 217 -0.82 23.79 27.76
C ASP A 217 0.21 24.80 28.29
N ARG A 218 0.92 25.51 27.40
CA ARG A 218 1.93 26.53 27.78
C ARG A 218 1.31 27.81 28.33
N GLY A 219 0.06 28.08 27.97
CA GLY A 219 -0.67 29.26 28.39
C GLY A 219 -0.92 30.25 27.24
N ILE A 220 -2.08 30.88 27.31
CA ILE A 220 -2.57 31.87 26.37
C ILE A 220 -3.05 33.09 27.17
N GLN A 221 -2.69 34.28 26.71
CA GLN A 221 -3.15 35.53 27.30
C GLN A 221 -4.61 35.74 26.92
N ILE A 222 -5.48 35.86 27.91
CA ILE A 222 -6.91 36.15 27.73
C ILE A 222 -7.21 37.48 28.40
N ASP A 223 -7.85 38.37 27.66
CA ASP A 223 -8.22 39.68 28.17
C ASP A 223 -9.21 39.55 29.33
N GLY A 224 -8.96 40.28 30.42
CA GLY A 224 -9.73 40.18 31.67
C GLY A 224 -9.38 38.99 32.57
N LEU A 225 -8.79 37.91 32.03
CA LEU A 225 -8.41 36.71 32.80
C LEU A 225 -6.89 36.52 32.97
N GLY A 226 -6.08 37.28 32.23
CA GLY A 226 -4.62 37.18 32.25
C GLY A 226 -4.11 35.94 31.51
N MET A 227 -2.88 35.54 31.82
CA MET A 227 -2.29 34.31 31.27
C MET A 227 -2.98 33.09 31.88
N LYS A 228 -3.53 32.21 31.03
CA LYS A 228 -4.21 30.98 31.45
C LYS A 228 -3.68 29.78 30.69
N SER A 229 -3.30 28.73 31.41
CA SER A 229 -3.08 27.39 30.84
C SER A 229 -4.36 26.56 30.95
N PHE A 230 -4.56 25.66 30.00
CA PHE A 230 -5.74 24.82 29.93
C PHE A 230 -5.35 23.35 29.88
N MET A 231 -5.98 22.54 30.73
CA MET A 231 -6.00 21.10 30.52
C MET A 231 -6.89 20.79 29.31
N THR A 232 -6.35 20.04 28.36
CA THR A 232 -7.13 19.54 27.22
C THR A 232 -7.72 18.18 27.51
N TYR A 233 -8.92 17.95 26.99
CA TYR A 233 -9.63 16.67 27.07
C TYR A 233 -9.77 16.12 25.67
N GLU A 234 -9.62 14.80 25.54
CA GLU A 234 -9.87 14.08 24.29
C GLU A 234 -8.98 14.53 23.09
N SER A 235 -7.90 15.26 23.37
CA SER A 235 -6.93 15.79 22.39
C SER A 235 -5.91 14.77 21.90
N ASN A 236 -5.92 13.56 22.46
CA ASN A 236 -5.05 12.44 22.13
C ASN A 236 -5.77 11.30 21.40
N VAL A 237 -7.04 11.46 21.06
CA VAL A 237 -7.79 10.46 20.27
C VAL A 237 -7.43 10.61 18.80
N LEU A 238 -7.02 9.51 18.16
CA LEU A 238 -6.66 9.50 16.74
C LEU A 238 -7.87 9.89 15.87
N PHE A 239 -7.63 10.60 14.77
CA PHE A 239 -8.70 11.15 13.94
C PHE A 239 -9.65 10.10 13.36
N ALA A 240 -9.11 9.00 12.82
CA ALA A 240 -9.93 7.89 12.33
C ALA A 240 -10.73 7.22 13.46
N LEU A 241 -10.12 7.04 14.64
CA LEU A 241 -10.81 6.49 15.82
C LEU A 241 -11.92 7.42 16.31
N ARG A 242 -11.69 8.74 16.30
CA ARG A 242 -12.69 9.76 16.62
C ARG A 242 -13.89 9.67 15.66
N PHE A 243 -13.62 9.60 14.36
CA PHE A 243 -14.64 9.40 13.34
C PHE A 243 -15.47 8.13 13.60
N MET A 244 -14.79 7.02 13.89
CA MET A 244 -15.45 5.75 14.21
C MET A 244 -16.39 5.86 15.42
N ILE A 245 -15.90 6.47 16.51
CA ILE A 245 -16.70 6.69 17.73
C ILE A 245 -17.92 7.56 17.43
N ASP A 246 -17.73 8.72 16.78
CA ASP A 246 -18.80 9.69 16.54
C ASP A 246 -19.88 9.16 15.58
N CYS A 247 -19.49 8.30 14.62
CA CYS A 247 -20.40 7.70 13.65
C CYS A 247 -20.90 6.30 14.06
N ASN A 248 -20.60 5.84 15.28
CA ASN A 248 -20.91 4.49 15.77
C ASN A 248 -20.40 3.38 14.84
N ILE A 249 -19.25 3.58 14.18
CA ILE A 249 -18.60 2.59 13.32
C ILE A 249 -17.65 1.77 14.19
N VAL A 250 -17.80 0.45 14.17
CA VAL A 250 -16.91 -0.49 14.86
C VAL A 250 -16.05 -1.26 13.86
N GLY A 251 -14.98 -1.90 14.34
CA GLY A 251 -14.12 -2.74 13.49
C GLY A 251 -14.91 -3.86 12.80
N GLY A 252 -14.71 -4.03 11.49
CA GLY A 252 -15.35 -5.10 10.72
C GLY A 252 -16.86 -4.95 10.52
N ASN A 253 -17.46 -3.78 10.78
CA ASN A 253 -18.90 -3.60 10.60
C ASN A 253 -19.30 -3.38 9.14
N TRP A 254 -20.60 -3.49 8.88
CA TRP A 254 -21.20 -3.11 7.61
C TRP A 254 -21.50 -1.61 7.60
N ILE A 255 -21.07 -0.95 6.54
CA ILE A 255 -21.35 0.45 6.25
C ILE A 255 -22.21 0.50 4.99
N GLU A 256 -23.24 1.35 5.01
CA GLU A 256 -24.10 1.60 3.86
C GLU A 256 -24.09 3.08 3.49
N VAL A 257 -24.03 3.35 2.18
CA VAL A 257 -24.25 4.66 1.60
C VAL A 257 -25.50 4.62 0.72
N PRO A 258 -26.57 5.35 1.08
CA PRO A 258 -27.83 5.31 0.35
C PRO A 258 -27.74 5.77 -1.11
N VAL A 259 -28.74 5.38 -1.90
CA VAL A 259 -28.94 5.87 -3.27
C VAL A 259 -28.97 7.41 -3.29
N GLY A 260 -28.25 8.01 -4.24
CA GLY A 260 -28.17 9.47 -4.40
C GLY A 260 -27.30 10.19 -3.37
N LYS A 261 -26.68 9.47 -2.43
CA LYS A 261 -25.78 10.02 -1.40
C LYS A 261 -24.29 9.77 -1.65
N HIS A 262 -23.98 9.02 -2.70
CA HIS A 262 -22.61 8.84 -3.18
C HIS A 262 -22.44 9.54 -4.53
N LYS A 263 -21.22 10.01 -4.80
CA LYS A 263 -20.81 10.54 -6.08
C LYS A 263 -19.64 9.72 -6.59
N LYS A 264 -19.61 9.45 -7.90
CA LYS A 264 -18.44 8.80 -8.50
C LYS A 264 -17.21 9.67 -8.27
N ALA A 265 -16.09 9.05 -7.90
CA ALA A 265 -14.86 9.79 -7.67
C ALA A 265 -14.42 10.58 -8.91
N ALA A 266 -14.06 11.84 -8.71
CA ALA A 266 -13.63 12.71 -9.82
C ALA A 266 -12.36 12.19 -10.51
N ARG A 267 -11.51 11.47 -9.77
CA ARG A 267 -10.32 10.78 -10.27
C ARG A 267 -10.26 9.41 -9.60
N ASN A 268 -9.98 8.37 -10.38
CA ASN A 268 -9.73 7.04 -9.81
C ASN A 268 -8.32 7.02 -9.22
N LEU A 269 -8.23 7.12 -7.90
CA LEU A 269 -7.00 7.04 -7.11
C LEU A 269 -6.72 5.61 -6.65
N SER A 270 -7.69 4.70 -6.77
CA SER A 270 -7.56 3.30 -6.36
C SER A 270 -7.69 2.31 -7.53
N TYR A 271 -7.34 1.06 -7.25
CA TYR A 271 -7.60 -0.11 -8.09
C TYR A 271 -8.92 -0.82 -7.72
N SER A 272 -9.68 -0.30 -6.75
CA SER A 272 -10.94 -0.89 -6.30
C SER A 272 -12.00 -0.81 -7.39
N GLN A 273 -12.95 -1.76 -7.41
CA GLN A 273 -14.02 -1.76 -8.40
C GLN A 273 -15.01 -0.60 -8.18
N LEU A 274 -15.34 -0.32 -6.92
CA LEU A 274 -16.17 0.81 -6.50
C LEU A 274 -15.30 1.87 -5.84
N GLU A 275 -15.25 3.05 -6.45
CA GLU A 275 -14.57 4.23 -5.90
C GLU A 275 -15.51 5.44 -5.97
N PHE A 276 -15.84 5.99 -4.81
CA PHE A 276 -16.84 7.05 -4.70
C PHE A 276 -16.60 7.95 -3.49
N ASP A 277 -17.16 9.15 -3.55
CA ASP A 277 -17.16 10.17 -2.51
C ASP A 277 -18.52 10.25 -1.83
N CYS A 278 -18.56 10.43 -0.52
CA CYS A 278 -19.78 10.74 0.23
C CYS A 278 -19.49 11.66 1.43
N LEU A 279 -20.54 12.22 2.04
CA LEU A 279 -20.42 12.92 3.32
C LEU A 279 -20.43 11.91 4.47
N TYR A 280 -19.69 12.20 5.54
CA TYR A 280 -19.71 11.39 6.76
C TYR A 280 -21.12 11.27 7.36
N SER A 281 -21.93 12.32 7.23
CA SER A 281 -23.30 12.39 7.73
C SER A 281 -24.30 11.54 6.93
N ASP A 282 -23.93 11.08 5.74
CA ASP A 282 -24.78 10.21 4.91
C ASP A 282 -24.47 8.72 5.12
N LEU A 283 -23.42 8.39 5.88
CA LEU A 283 -23.07 7.00 6.20
C LEU A 283 -24.06 6.41 7.20
N ILE A 284 -24.46 5.16 6.94
CA ILE A 284 -25.22 4.34 7.88
C ILE A 284 -24.29 3.25 8.39
N SER A 285 -24.00 3.28 9.69
CA SER A 285 -23.29 2.21 10.39
C SER A 285 -24.30 1.16 10.86
N HIS A 286 -24.15 -0.08 10.39
CA HIS A 286 -25.00 -1.17 10.83
C HIS A 286 -24.35 -1.91 12.00
N PRO A 287 -25.06 -2.13 13.13
CA PRO A 287 -24.56 -2.98 14.20
C PRO A 287 -24.41 -4.43 13.69
N PRO A 288 -23.45 -5.21 14.23
CA PRO A 288 -23.17 -6.58 13.76
C PRO A 288 -24.22 -7.59 14.25
N GLU A 289 -25.49 -7.35 13.93
CA GLU A 289 -26.64 -8.13 14.34
C GLU A 289 -27.44 -8.59 13.11
N GLY A 290 -28.17 -9.70 13.23
CA GLY A 290 -29.00 -10.24 12.16
C GLY A 290 -28.22 -10.44 10.85
N GLU A 291 -28.72 -9.87 9.75
CA GLU A 291 -28.08 -9.96 8.43
C GLU A 291 -26.70 -9.30 8.36
N PHE A 292 -26.40 -8.34 9.24
CA PHE A 292 -25.11 -7.64 9.30
C PHE A 292 -24.09 -8.30 10.24
N SER A 293 -24.45 -9.43 10.86
CA SER A 293 -23.48 -10.29 11.55
C SER A 293 -22.67 -11.18 10.59
N LYS A 294 -23.17 -11.36 9.36
CA LYS A 294 -22.51 -12.16 8.32
C LYS A 294 -21.26 -11.44 7.81
N MET A 295 -20.23 -12.20 7.46
CA MET A 295 -19.03 -11.64 6.84
C MET A 295 -19.18 -11.54 5.31
N ALA A 296 -18.56 -10.51 4.74
CA ALA A 296 -18.35 -10.39 3.32
C ALA A 296 -17.40 -11.51 2.82
N PRO A 297 -17.48 -11.90 1.54
CA PRO A 297 -16.61 -12.91 0.97
C PRO A 297 -15.21 -12.32 0.71
N PHE A 298 -14.43 -12.13 1.77
CA PHE A 298 -13.06 -11.63 1.70
C PHE A 298 -12.16 -12.62 0.97
N ARG A 299 -11.31 -12.12 0.07
CA ARG A 299 -10.21 -12.88 -0.54
C ARG A 299 -9.02 -12.86 0.41
N ILE A 300 -8.59 -14.03 0.85
CA ILE A 300 -7.45 -14.20 1.75
C ILE A 300 -6.33 -14.83 0.95
N LEU A 301 -5.22 -14.12 0.80
CA LEU A 301 -4.00 -14.60 0.17
C LEU A 301 -3.07 -15.14 1.25
N SER A 302 -2.80 -16.44 1.23
CA SER A 302 -1.64 -17.04 1.90
C SER A 302 -0.50 -17.13 0.90
N PHE A 303 0.72 -16.76 1.29
CA PHE A 303 1.89 -16.88 0.41
C PHE A 303 3.17 -17.17 1.20
N ASP A 304 4.15 -17.75 0.51
CA ASP A 304 5.47 -18.12 1.02
C ASP A 304 6.48 -17.95 -0.12
N ILE A 305 7.73 -17.59 0.22
CA ILE A 305 8.81 -17.44 -0.76
C ILE A 305 9.94 -18.43 -0.49
N GLU A 306 10.63 -18.81 -1.57
CA GLU A 306 11.90 -19.53 -1.47
C GLU A 306 13.03 -18.71 -2.06
N CYS A 307 14.18 -18.72 -1.39
CA CYS A 307 15.39 -18.01 -1.80
C CYS A 307 16.56 -18.99 -1.98
N ALA A 308 17.34 -18.82 -3.05
CA ALA A 308 18.57 -19.60 -3.24
C ALA A 308 19.74 -18.95 -2.49
N GLY A 309 19.94 -19.36 -1.24
CA GLY A 309 21.01 -18.85 -0.38
C GLY A 309 22.39 -19.46 -0.65
N ARG A 310 23.44 -18.72 -0.27
CA ARG A 310 24.82 -19.23 -0.16
C ARG A 310 24.95 -20.27 0.96
N LYS A 311 25.78 -21.29 0.77
CA LYS A 311 25.98 -22.37 1.75
C LYS A 311 26.49 -21.81 3.09
N GLY A 312 25.83 -22.19 4.18
CA GLY A 312 26.20 -21.78 5.54
C GLY A 312 25.74 -20.38 5.96
N HIS A 313 25.06 -19.63 5.08
CA HIS A 313 24.53 -18.30 5.37
C HIS A 313 23.01 -18.30 5.33
N PHE A 314 22.39 -17.47 6.17
CA PHE A 314 20.98 -17.16 6.03
C PHE A 314 20.79 -16.27 4.79
N PRO A 315 19.70 -16.41 4.01
CA PRO A 315 19.48 -15.61 2.81
C PRO A 315 19.50 -14.11 3.09
N GLU A 316 20.24 -13.36 2.27
CA GLU A 316 20.33 -11.91 2.30
C GLU A 316 19.77 -11.31 1.00
N PRO A 317 18.83 -10.35 1.07
CA PRO A 317 18.18 -9.81 -0.14
C PRO A 317 19.15 -9.08 -1.08
N THR A 318 20.32 -8.67 -0.60
CA THR A 318 21.36 -8.05 -1.43
C THR A 318 22.11 -9.04 -2.32
N GLN A 319 22.08 -10.34 -1.99
CA GLN A 319 22.92 -11.35 -2.66
C GLN A 319 22.07 -12.49 -3.21
N ASP A 320 21.16 -13.01 -2.41
CA ASP A 320 20.50 -14.29 -2.63
C ASP A 320 19.13 -14.08 -3.33
N PRO A 321 18.91 -14.65 -4.53
CA PRO A 321 17.71 -14.38 -5.33
C PRO A 321 16.46 -15.09 -4.79
N VAL A 322 15.30 -14.48 -5.03
CA VAL A 322 13.99 -15.12 -4.89
C VAL A 322 13.78 -16.04 -6.08
N ILE A 323 13.50 -17.32 -5.79
CA ILE A 323 13.43 -18.37 -6.82
C ILE A 323 12.03 -18.93 -6.97
N GLN A 324 11.18 -18.87 -5.94
CA GLN A 324 9.79 -19.31 -6.01
C GLN A 324 8.90 -18.44 -5.12
N VAL A 325 7.66 -18.25 -5.56
CA VAL A 325 6.60 -17.64 -4.76
C VAL A 325 5.34 -18.49 -4.90
N ALA A 326 4.94 -19.17 -3.83
CA ALA A 326 3.71 -19.97 -3.80
C ALA A 326 2.54 -19.12 -3.28
N ASN A 327 1.36 -19.29 -3.86
CA ASN A 327 0.17 -18.53 -3.52
C ASN A 327 -1.05 -19.45 -3.40
N LEU A 328 -1.82 -19.25 -2.33
CA LEU A 328 -3.12 -19.87 -2.11
C LEU A 328 -4.12 -18.77 -1.79
N VAL A 329 -5.16 -18.65 -2.61
CA VAL A 329 -6.23 -17.67 -2.37
C VAL A 329 -7.49 -18.41 -1.97
N THR A 330 -7.99 -18.13 -0.78
CA THR A 330 -9.28 -18.64 -0.28
C THR A 330 -10.30 -17.53 -0.25
N LEU A 331 -11.58 -17.90 -0.37
CA LEU A 331 -12.69 -16.98 -0.17
C LEU A 331 -13.32 -17.26 1.19
N GLN A 332 -13.51 -16.24 2.00
CA GLN A 332 -14.12 -16.38 3.32
C GLN A 332 -15.50 -17.05 3.20
N GLY A 333 -15.68 -18.16 3.93
CA GLY A 333 -16.91 -18.96 3.91
C GLY A 333 -16.95 -20.06 2.85
N GLN A 334 -15.88 -20.27 2.06
CA GLN A 334 -15.74 -21.40 1.15
C GLN A 334 -14.69 -22.41 1.66
N ASP A 335 -14.99 -23.69 1.51
CA ASP A 335 -14.09 -24.78 1.95
C ASP A 335 -12.95 -25.05 0.98
N GLN A 336 -13.14 -24.72 -0.30
CA GLN A 336 -12.15 -24.93 -1.35
C GLN A 336 -11.46 -23.61 -1.72
N PRO A 337 -10.14 -23.61 -1.94
CA PRO A 337 -9.44 -22.42 -2.39
C PRO A 337 -9.84 -22.06 -3.82
N LEU A 338 -9.89 -20.76 -4.07
CA LEU A 338 -10.17 -20.18 -5.38
C LEU A 338 -8.96 -20.33 -6.32
N ILE A 339 -7.74 -20.17 -5.79
CA ILE A 339 -6.50 -20.17 -6.58
C ILE A 339 -5.43 -20.95 -5.85
N ARG A 340 -4.71 -21.80 -6.60
CA ARG A 340 -3.47 -22.46 -6.20
C ARG A 340 -2.46 -22.24 -7.32
N ASN A 341 -1.44 -21.43 -7.07
CA ASN A 341 -0.38 -21.23 -8.07
C ASN A 341 1.00 -21.17 -7.43
N VAL A 342 2.02 -21.37 -8.26
CA VAL A 342 3.40 -21.16 -7.90
C VAL A 342 4.12 -20.48 -9.07
N MET A 343 4.82 -19.41 -8.76
CA MET A 343 5.68 -18.68 -9.69
C MET A 343 7.12 -19.11 -9.46
N THR A 344 7.83 -19.56 -10.50
CA THR A 344 9.17 -20.14 -10.39
C THR A 344 10.17 -19.45 -11.31
N LEU A 345 11.39 -19.25 -10.81
CA LEU A 345 12.55 -18.93 -11.64
C LEU A 345 13.02 -20.20 -12.35
N LYS A 346 13.12 -20.13 -13.68
CA LYS A 346 13.34 -21.24 -14.62
C LYS A 346 12.16 -22.22 -14.68
N SER A 347 12.25 -23.15 -15.63
CA SER A 347 11.21 -24.15 -15.92
C SER A 347 10.90 -25.07 -14.74
N CYS A 348 9.63 -25.34 -14.48
CA CYS A 348 9.18 -26.24 -13.41
C CYS A 348 8.24 -27.29 -13.99
N SER A 349 8.42 -28.56 -13.60
CA SER A 349 7.53 -29.64 -14.04
C SER A 349 6.09 -29.40 -13.50
N PRO A 350 5.03 -29.77 -14.24
CA PRO A 350 3.64 -29.55 -13.81
C PRO A 350 3.29 -30.18 -12.46
N ILE A 351 2.42 -29.50 -11.70
CA ILE A 351 1.88 -29.98 -10.43
C ILE A 351 0.37 -30.11 -10.57
N VAL A 352 -0.19 -31.26 -10.20
CA VAL A 352 -1.61 -31.55 -10.33
C VAL A 352 -2.43 -30.58 -9.47
N GLY A 353 -3.40 -29.90 -10.09
CA GLY A 353 -4.31 -28.97 -9.40
C GLY A 353 -3.67 -27.63 -9.01
N VAL A 354 -2.53 -27.28 -9.60
CA VAL A 354 -1.81 -26.03 -9.35
C VAL A 354 -1.40 -25.38 -10.67
N ASP A 355 -1.64 -24.08 -10.81
CA ASP A 355 -1.14 -23.29 -11.92
C ASP A 355 0.35 -22.98 -11.72
N VAL A 356 1.21 -23.71 -12.44
CA VAL A 356 2.67 -23.47 -12.45
C VAL A 356 2.99 -22.40 -13.49
N MET A 357 3.69 -21.34 -13.06
CA MET A 357 4.13 -20.23 -13.90
C MET A 357 5.66 -20.15 -13.79
N SER A 358 6.35 -20.37 -14.90
CA SER A 358 7.82 -20.31 -14.93
C SER A 358 8.27 -19.08 -15.70
N PHE A 359 9.30 -18.41 -15.19
CA PHE A 359 9.87 -17.18 -15.74
C PHE A 359 11.39 -17.32 -15.85
N ASP A 360 12.01 -16.62 -16.80
CA ASP A 360 13.43 -16.75 -17.07
C ASP A 360 14.28 -15.88 -16.13
N THR A 361 13.73 -14.72 -15.73
CA THR A 361 14.42 -13.79 -14.83
C THR A 361 13.72 -13.61 -13.49
N GLU A 362 14.49 -13.30 -12.45
CA GLU A 362 13.94 -12.97 -11.12
C GLU A 362 13.03 -11.74 -11.17
N LYS A 363 13.36 -10.77 -12.04
CA LYS A 363 12.55 -9.56 -12.23
C LYS A 363 11.14 -9.92 -12.72
N GLU A 364 11.02 -10.85 -13.66
CA GLU A 364 9.73 -11.35 -14.14
C GLU A 364 8.93 -12.03 -13.04
N VAL A 365 9.56 -12.88 -12.21
CA VAL A 365 8.88 -13.52 -11.06
C VAL A 365 8.27 -12.46 -10.13
N LEU A 366 9.06 -11.44 -9.78
CA LEU A 366 8.62 -10.36 -8.89
C LEU A 366 7.53 -9.50 -9.54
N LEU A 367 7.66 -9.12 -10.81
CA LEU A 367 6.64 -8.35 -11.52
C LEU A 367 5.33 -9.14 -11.68
N ALA A 368 5.43 -10.43 -12.01
CA ALA A 368 4.28 -11.32 -12.11
C ALA A 368 3.55 -11.43 -10.77
N TRP A 369 4.27 -11.52 -9.65
CA TRP A 369 3.66 -11.56 -8.32
C TRP A 369 2.98 -10.23 -7.94
N ARG A 370 3.60 -9.10 -8.25
CA ARG A 370 2.97 -7.77 -8.10
C ARG A 370 1.66 -7.69 -8.89
N ASP A 371 1.69 -8.08 -10.16
CA ASP A 371 0.51 -8.05 -11.04
C ASP A 371 -0.56 -9.05 -10.57
N PHE A 372 -0.16 -10.20 -10.04
CA PHE A 372 -1.06 -11.14 -9.39
C PHE A 372 -1.79 -10.52 -8.19
N ILE A 373 -1.08 -9.86 -7.26
CA ILE A 373 -1.72 -9.15 -6.15
C ILE A 373 -2.70 -8.09 -6.66
N ARG A 374 -2.32 -7.35 -7.71
CA ARG A 374 -3.17 -6.30 -8.28
C ARG A 374 -4.44 -6.85 -8.90
N GLU A 375 -4.35 -7.88 -9.74
CA GLU A 375 -5.51 -8.40 -10.48
C GLU A 375 -6.40 -9.32 -9.61
N VAL A 376 -5.82 -10.11 -8.70
CA VAL A 376 -6.57 -10.91 -7.73
C VAL A 376 -7.21 -10.04 -6.66
N ASP A 377 -6.58 -8.93 -6.31
CA ASP A 377 -7.07 -7.97 -5.32
C ASP A 377 -7.44 -8.61 -3.96
N PRO A 378 -6.48 -9.26 -3.25
CA PRO A 378 -6.74 -9.87 -1.94
C PRO A 378 -7.05 -8.82 -0.87
N ASP A 379 -7.99 -9.12 0.03
CA ASP A 379 -8.38 -8.26 1.14
C ASP A 379 -7.43 -8.40 2.34
N ILE A 380 -7.04 -9.65 2.60
CA ILE A 380 -6.21 -10.05 3.73
C ILE A 380 -5.03 -10.83 3.18
N ILE A 381 -3.82 -10.48 3.61
CA ILE A 381 -2.58 -11.19 3.29
C ILE A 381 -2.11 -11.88 4.57
N ILE A 382 -1.96 -13.19 4.50
CA ILE A 382 -1.53 -14.07 5.59
C ILE A 382 -0.30 -14.87 5.18
N GLY A 383 0.31 -15.51 6.17
CA GLY A 383 1.43 -16.42 6.04
C GLY A 383 2.17 -16.48 7.37
N TYR A 384 3.21 -17.30 7.44
CA TYR A 384 4.02 -17.47 8.64
C TYR A 384 5.29 -16.65 8.58
N ASN A 385 5.39 -15.59 9.41
CA ASN A 385 6.52 -14.67 9.49
C ASN A 385 6.69 -13.71 8.29
N ILE A 386 5.62 -13.49 7.54
CA ILE A 386 5.58 -12.60 6.36
C ILE A 386 5.97 -11.15 6.65
N CYS A 387 5.70 -10.65 7.87
CA CYS A 387 5.99 -9.26 8.21
C CYS A 387 7.46 -9.04 8.57
N ASN A 388 8.16 -10.06 9.09
CA ASN A 388 9.56 -9.90 9.46
C ASN A 388 10.53 -10.47 8.40
N PHE A 389 10.07 -11.36 7.52
CA PHE A 389 10.91 -11.98 6.50
C PHE A 389 10.41 -11.71 5.07
N ASP A 390 9.32 -12.34 4.63
CA ASP A 390 8.94 -12.41 3.21
C ASP A 390 8.74 -11.04 2.56
N LEU A 391 7.85 -10.20 3.11
CA LEU A 391 7.55 -8.88 2.54
C LEU A 391 8.77 -7.94 2.58
N PRO A 392 9.50 -7.79 3.70
CA PRO A 392 10.74 -7.00 3.72
C PRO A 392 11.80 -7.53 2.75
N TYR A 393 11.93 -8.85 2.61
CA TYR A 393 12.89 -9.49 1.69
C TYR A 393 12.56 -9.13 0.24
N LEU A 394 11.30 -9.33 -0.17
CA LEU A 394 10.83 -9.00 -1.52
C LEU A 394 11.03 -7.51 -1.85
N ILE A 395 10.66 -6.61 -0.94
CA ILE A 395 10.81 -5.16 -1.14
C ILE A 395 12.29 -4.79 -1.29
N ARG A 396 13.15 -5.30 -0.38
CA ARG A 396 14.58 -4.99 -0.43
C ARG A 396 15.27 -5.61 -1.64
N ARG A 397 14.87 -6.81 -2.05
CA ARG A 397 15.40 -7.48 -3.24
C ARG A 397 15.05 -6.69 -4.50
N ALA A 398 13.79 -6.25 -4.62
CA ALA A 398 13.36 -5.41 -5.73
C ALA A 398 14.12 -4.07 -5.81
N GLU A 399 14.43 -3.45 -4.66
CA GLU A 399 15.30 -2.26 -4.62
C GLU A 399 16.71 -2.55 -5.17
N VAL A 400 17.31 -3.67 -4.76
CA VAL A 400 18.64 -4.09 -5.23
C VAL A 400 18.65 -4.35 -6.74
N LEU A 401 17.55 -4.88 -7.29
CA LEU A 401 17.37 -5.13 -8.72
C LEU A 401 16.98 -3.87 -9.53
N GLY A 402 16.81 -2.71 -8.87
CA GLY A 402 16.42 -1.45 -9.52
C GLY A 402 14.96 -1.35 -9.93
N MET A 403 14.06 -2.11 -9.29
CA MET A 403 12.64 -2.20 -9.64
C MET A 403 11.80 -1.20 -8.84
N ALA A 404 11.72 0.04 -9.31
CA ALA A 404 11.02 1.12 -8.61
C ALA A 404 9.49 0.91 -8.52
N GLU A 405 8.93 0.11 -9.43
CA GLU A 405 7.52 -0.17 -9.63
C GLU A 405 7.01 -1.40 -8.85
N PHE A 406 7.91 -2.24 -8.33
CA PHE A 406 7.53 -3.43 -7.55
C PHE A 406 6.81 -3.10 -6.24
N PRO A 407 7.28 -2.16 -5.38
CA PRO A 407 6.69 -1.95 -4.06
C PRO A 407 5.35 -1.19 -4.11
N VAL A 408 4.60 -1.25 -5.22
CA VAL A 408 3.24 -0.71 -5.34
C VAL A 408 2.25 -1.87 -5.25
N LEU A 409 2.04 -2.38 -4.03
CA LEU A 409 1.22 -3.57 -3.75
C LEU A 409 -0.18 -3.25 -3.19
N GLY A 410 -0.41 -2.00 -2.78
CA GLY A 410 -1.67 -1.55 -2.19
C GLY A 410 -2.79 -1.33 -3.20
N ARG A 411 -3.97 -0.95 -2.70
CA ARG A 411 -5.11 -0.55 -3.52
C ARG A 411 -5.01 0.87 -4.05
N ILE A 412 -4.17 1.71 -3.45
CA ILE A 412 -3.97 3.09 -3.87
C ILE A 412 -2.89 3.15 -4.96
N ARG A 413 -3.23 3.79 -6.08
CA ARG A 413 -2.35 3.96 -7.22
C ARG A 413 -1.14 4.80 -6.82
N ASN A 414 0.03 4.39 -7.28
CA ASN A 414 1.31 5.07 -7.02
C ASN A 414 1.68 5.18 -5.53
N SER A 415 1.00 4.44 -4.64
CA SER A 415 1.37 4.37 -3.22
C SER A 415 2.34 3.21 -3.01
N ARG A 416 3.53 3.52 -2.47
CA ARG A 416 4.55 2.50 -2.17
C ARG A 416 4.32 1.91 -0.79
N VAL A 417 4.60 0.62 -0.64
CA VAL A 417 4.61 -0.08 0.65
C VAL A 417 5.59 0.60 1.58
N ARG A 418 5.17 0.83 2.82
CA ARG A 418 6.01 1.41 3.88
C ARG A 418 6.41 0.30 4.84
N VAL A 419 7.71 0.20 5.12
CA VAL A 419 8.26 -0.72 6.12
C VAL A 419 8.89 0.13 7.21
N LYS A 420 8.47 -0.08 8.45
CA LYS A 420 8.95 0.66 9.61
C LYS A 420 9.35 -0.31 10.71
N ASP A 421 10.53 -0.12 11.27
CA ASP A 421 10.94 -0.86 12.45
C ASP A 421 10.10 -0.43 13.65
N SER A 422 9.57 -1.41 14.38
CA SER A 422 8.66 -1.22 15.51
C SER A 422 9.09 -2.10 16.68
N THR A 423 9.17 -1.49 17.86
CA THR A 423 9.49 -2.21 19.10
C THR A 423 8.25 -2.22 19.98
N PHE A 424 7.73 -3.42 20.25
CA PHE A 424 6.66 -3.61 21.21
C PHE A 424 7.25 -4.07 22.54
N SER A 425 6.96 -3.35 23.62
CA SER A 425 7.39 -3.72 24.96
C SER A 425 6.22 -3.74 25.93
N SER A 426 6.01 -4.88 26.59
CA SER A 426 5.03 -5.01 27.68
C SER A 426 5.50 -6.02 28.73
N ARG A 427 5.04 -5.89 29.98
CA ARG A 427 5.37 -6.85 31.05
C ARG A 427 4.92 -8.29 30.73
N GLN A 428 3.82 -8.44 29.98
CA GLN A 428 3.24 -9.75 29.65
C GLN A 428 3.91 -10.39 28.43
N HIS A 429 4.33 -9.61 27.44
CA HIS A 429 4.85 -10.13 26.16
C HIS A 429 6.35 -9.90 25.95
N GLY A 430 7.03 -9.28 26.92
CA GLY A 430 8.44 -8.90 26.82
C GLY A 430 8.68 -7.74 25.85
N THR A 431 9.94 -7.53 25.49
CA THR A 431 10.34 -6.61 24.42
C THR A 431 10.58 -7.41 23.15
N ARG A 432 9.90 -7.04 22.06
CA ARG A 432 10.03 -7.67 20.75
C ARG A 432 10.26 -6.60 19.70
N GLU A 433 11.24 -6.83 18.86
CA GLU A 433 11.44 -6.08 17.63
C GLU A 433 10.64 -6.74 16.51
N SER A 434 9.95 -5.92 15.74
CA SER A 434 9.08 -6.34 14.64
C SER A 434 9.13 -5.29 13.55
N LYS A 435 8.63 -5.64 12.36
CA LYS A 435 8.41 -4.68 11.28
C LYS A 435 6.93 -4.42 11.11
N GLU A 436 6.57 -3.14 11.10
CA GLU A 436 5.25 -2.66 10.71
C GLU A 436 5.27 -2.42 9.20
N ILE A 437 4.43 -3.16 8.47
CA ILE A 437 4.30 -3.03 7.03
C ILE A 437 2.93 -2.41 6.73
N THR A 438 2.92 -1.35 5.93
CA THR A 438 1.68 -0.72 5.48
C THR A 438 1.47 -0.96 3.99
N ILE A 439 0.45 -1.75 3.65
CA ILE A 439 -0.04 -1.95 2.29
C ILE A 439 -1.45 -1.38 2.20
N GLU A 440 -1.57 -0.11 1.80
CA GLU A 440 -2.83 0.65 1.91
C GLU A 440 -4.02 -0.07 1.24
N GLY A 441 -5.06 -0.30 2.03
CA GLY A 441 -6.30 -0.97 1.63
C GLY A 441 -6.27 -2.49 1.76
N ARG A 442 -5.21 -3.09 2.28
CA ARG A 442 -5.07 -4.54 2.52
C ARG A 442 -4.63 -4.79 3.95
N VAL A 443 -5.22 -5.76 4.62
CA VAL A 443 -4.84 -6.12 5.99
C VAL A 443 -3.77 -7.20 5.97
N GLN A 444 -2.71 -7.04 6.77
CA GLN A 444 -1.70 -8.09 6.99
C GLN A 444 -2.03 -8.83 8.28
N PHE A 445 -2.11 -10.15 8.23
CA PHE A 445 -2.30 -11.01 9.39
C PHE A 445 -1.24 -12.10 9.42
N ASP A 446 -0.14 -11.81 10.12
CA ASP A 446 0.99 -12.71 10.26
C ASP A 446 0.72 -13.76 11.35
N LEU A 447 0.66 -15.03 10.95
CA LEU A 447 0.36 -16.16 11.82
C LEU A 447 1.42 -16.36 12.89
N PHE A 448 2.69 -16.07 12.59
CA PHE A 448 3.76 -16.17 13.58
C PHE A 448 3.49 -15.22 14.75
N GLN A 449 3.12 -13.97 14.46
CA GLN A 449 2.81 -12.98 15.49
C GLN A 449 1.54 -13.34 16.26
N ALA A 450 0.52 -13.86 15.59
CA ALA A 450 -0.72 -14.31 16.22
C ALA A 450 -0.46 -15.49 17.20
N VAL A 451 0.24 -16.53 16.75
CA VAL A 451 0.57 -17.69 17.59
C VAL A 451 1.44 -17.28 18.78
N GLN A 452 2.43 -16.40 18.57
CA GLN A 452 3.27 -15.88 19.66
C GLN A 452 2.55 -14.99 20.67
N ARG A 453 1.40 -14.43 20.31
CA ARG A 453 0.55 -13.61 21.19
C ARG A 453 -0.40 -14.50 21.98
N ASP A 454 -1.03 -15.45 21.31
CA ASP A 454 -2.19 -16.17 21.84
C ASP A 454 -1.81 -17.52 22.49
N HIS A 455 -0.62 -18.08 22.16
CA HIS A 455 -0.15 -19.37 22.67
C HIS A 455 1.23 -19.30 23.31
N LYS A 456 1.47 -20.19 24.29
CA LYS A 456 2.77 -20.37 24.95
C LYS A 456 3.35 -21.74 24.56
N LEU A 457 4.12 -21.76 23.49
CA LEU A 457 4.75 -22.98 22.95
C LEU A 457 6.23 -23.04 23.31
N SER A 458 6.79 -24.26 23.32
CA SER A 458 8.24 -24.48 23.51
C SER A 458 9.05 -24.05 22.28
N SER A 459 8.45 -24.07 21.09
CA SER A 459 9.03 -23.65 19.82
C SER A 459 7.94 -23.01 18.96
N TYR A 460 8.31 -21.92 18.28
CA TYR A 460 7.47 -21.21 17.31
C TYR A 460 7.98 -21.40 15.88
N SER A 461 8.73 -22.45 15.60
CA SER A 461 8.98 -22.82 14.20
C SER A 461 7.68 -23.33 13.57
N LEU A 462 7.48 -23.06 12.28
CA LEU A 462 6.28 -23.53 11.57
C LEU A 462 6.10 -25.05 11.72
N ASN A 463 7.17 -25.83 11.59
CA ASN A 463 7.13 -27.29 11.80
C ASN A 463 6.58 -27.67 13.18
N SER A 464 6.96 -26.93 14.24
CA SER A 464 6.49 -27.21 15.61
C SER A 464 5.03 -26.81 15.79
N VAL A 465 4.63 -25.68 15.22
CA VAL A 465 3.25 -25.17 15.27
C VAL A 465 2.31 -26.06 14.46
N SER A 466 2.71 -26.43 13.25
CA SER A 466 1.98 -27.37 12.37
C SER A 466 1.81 -28.74 13.05
N ALA A 467 2.86 -29.28 13.67
CA ALA A 467 2.75 -30.52 14.44
C ALA A 467 1.82 -30.40 15.65
N HIS A 468 1.81 -29.25 16.33
CA HIS A 468 0.98 -29.02 17.51
C HIS A 468 -0.51 -28.84 17.17
N PHE A 469 -0.83 -28.07 16.13
CA PHE A 469 -2.21 -27.71 15.79
C PHE A 469 -2.84 -28.58 14.71
N LEU A 470 -2.06 -29.07 13.75
CA LEU A 470 -2.55 -29.84 12.60
C LEU A 470 -2.28 -31.35 12.73
N ASN A 471 -1.43 -31.77 13.68
CA ASN A 471 -0.89 -33.14 13.77
C ASN A 471 -0.16 -33.58 12.49
N GLU A 472 0.37 -32.63 11.73
CA GLU A 472 1.15 -32.88 10.53
C GLU A 472 2.63 -32.57 10.77
N GLN A 473 3.51 -33.36 10.16
CA GLN A 473 4.93 -33.02 10.09
C GLN A 473 5.24 -32.50 8.69
N LYS A 474 5.86 -31.31 8.63
CA LYS A 474 6.35 -30.75 7.38
C LYS A 474 7.45 -31.66 6.82
N GLU A 475 7.43 -31.88 5.49
CA GLU A 475 8.58 -32.51 4.84
C GLU A 475 9.70 -31.46 4.82
N ASP A 476 10.80 -31.73 5.53
CA ASP A 476 11.85 -30.73 5.76
C ASP A 476 12.83 -30.70 4.57
N VAL A 477 12.71 -29.69 3.71
CA VAL A 477 13.75 -29.36 2.73
C VAL A 477 14.76 -28.45 3.44
N HIS A 478 15.87 -29.04 3.86
CA HIS A 478 16.90 -28.29 4.56
C HIS A 478 17.43 -27.14 3.70
N HIS A 479 17.57 -25.94 4.29
CA HIS A 479 17.95 -24.72 3.55
C HIS A 479 19.24 -24.86 2.72
N SER A 480 20.16 -25.73 3.13
CA SER A 480 21.43 -25.99 2.43
C SER A 480 21.29 -26.67 1.07
N ILE A 481 20.17 -27.36 0.81
CA ILE A 481 19.93 -28.09 -0.45
C ILE A 481 19.03 -27.31 -1.43
N ILE A 482 18.43 -26.19 -1.01
CA ILE A 482 17.53 -25.38 -1.85
C ILE A 482 18.25 -24.93 -3.14
N SER A 483 19.45 -24.38 -2.99
CA SER A 483 20.26 -23.92 -4.12
C SER A 483 20.68 -25.06 -5.05
N ASP A 484 20.96 -26.25 -4.49
CA ASP A 484 21.32 -27.44 -5.28
C ASP A 484 20.10 -27.96 -6.06
N LEU A 485 18.90 -27.95 -5.46
CA LEU A 485 17.64 -28.32 -6.13
C LEU A 485 17.23 -27.30 -7.21
N GLN A 486 17.43 -26.00 -6.97
CA GLN A 486 17.14 -24.96 -7.96
C GLN A 486 18.02 -25.08 -9.20
N ASN A 487 19.29 -25.40 -9.02
CA ASN A 487 20.28 -25.57 -10.09
C ASN A 487 20.19 -26.91 -10.83
N GLY A 488 19.33 -27.82 -10.38
CA GLY A 488 19.04 -29.07 -11.08
C GLY A 488 18.12 -28.88 -12.30
N ASN A 489 17.16 -29.78 -12.45
CA ASN A 489 16.24 -29.82 -13.58
C ASN A 489 14.82 -29.35 -13.19
N SER A 490 13.86 -29.46 -14.11
CA SER A 490 12.47 -29.04 -13.87
C SER A 490 11.80 -29.85 -12.75
N GLU A 491 12.21 -31.09 -12.52
CA GLU A 491 11.65 -31.97 -11.49
C GLU A 491 12.20 -31.64 -10.09
N THR A 492 13.48 -31.29 -9.99
CA THR A 492 14.05 -30.82 -8.71
C THR A 492 13.43 -29.49 -8.29
N ARG A 493 13.17 -28.59 -9.25
CA ARG A 493 12.41 -27.35 -9.00
C ARG A 493 10.94 -27.61 -8.68
N ARG A 494 10.31 -28.62 -9.28
CA ARG A 494 8.97 -29.10 -8.89
C ARG A 494 8.92 -29.56 -7.44
N ARG A 495 9.95 -30.29 -6.97
CA ARG A 495 10.04 -30.68 -5.55
C ARG A 495 10.06 -29.48 -4.61
N LEU A 496 10.84 -28.44 -4.93
CA LEU A 496 10.84 -27.18 -4.19
C LEU A 496 9.46 -26.51 -4.22
N ALA A 497 8.81 -26.50 -5.38
CA ALA A 497 7.51 -25.86 -5.53
C ALA A 497 6.43 -26.58 -4.71
N VAL A 498 6.44 -27.92 -4.66
CA VAL A 498 5.54 -28.70 -3.79
C VAL A 498 5.80 -28.41 -2.32
N TYR A 499 7.06 -28.28 -1.92
CA TYR A 499 7.44 -27.92 -0.55
C TYR A 499 6.90 -26.52 -0.17
N CYS A 500 7.13 -25.51 -1.00
CA CYS A 500 6.65 -24.14 -0.78
C CYS A 500 5.11 -24.07 -0.75
N LEU A 501 4.43 -24.76 -1.68
CA LEU A 501 2.96 -24.86 -1.69
C LEU A 501 2.40 -25.50 -0.41
N LYS A 502 3.09 -26.51 0.15
CA LYS A 502 2.68 -27.14 1.40
C LYS A 502 2.74 -26.14 2.56
N THR A 503 3.78 -25.31 2.65
CA THR A 503 3.86 -24.20 3.63
C THR A 503 2.60 -23.34 3.58
N VAL A 504 2.25 -22.86 2.39
CA VAL A 504 1.14 -21.93 2.18
C VAL A 504 -0.22 -22.56 2.56
N ILE A 505 -0.38 -23.86 2.31
CA ILE A 505 -1.58 -24.62 2.68
C ILE A 505 -1.68 -24.77 4.20
N GLU A 506 -0.58 -25.15 4.87
CA GLU A 506 -0.53 -25.28 6.32
C GLU A 506 -0.87 -23.93 7.00
N ASP A 507 -0.32 -22.83 6.50
CA ASP A 507 -0.63 -21.48 6.98
C ASP A 507 -2.12 -21.15 6.86
N SER A 508 -2.72 -21.45 5.70
CA SER A 508 -4.14 -21.22 5.50
C SER A 508 -5.03 -22.10 6.38
N GLN A 509 -4.59 -23.31 6.73
CA GLN A 509 -5.32 -24.21 7.63
C GLN A 509 -5.17 -23.81 9.09
N ALA A 510 -3.98 -23.36 9.49
CA ALA A 510 -3.71 -22.88 10.85
C ALA A 510 -4.61 -21.69 11.23
N LYS A 511 -5.04 -20.86 10.27
CA LYS A 511 -6.04 -19.81 10.50
C LYS A 511 -7.38 -20.34 11.07
N LEU A 512 -7.77 -21.56 10.71
CA LEU A 512 -9.10 -22.12 11.02
C LEU A 512 -9.20 -22.77 12.41
N ARG A 513 -8.09 -22.91 13.13
CA ARG A 513 -8.03 -23.51 14.47
C ARG A 513 -7.56 -22.47 15.48
#